data_AF-K1XJY9-F1
#
_entry.id   AF-K1XJY9-F1
#
_cell.length_a   1.000
_cell.length_b   1.000
_cell.length_c   1.000
_cell.angle_alpha   90.00
_cell.angle_beta   90.00
_cell.angle_gamma   90.00
#
_symmetry.space_group_name_H-M   'P 1'
#
loop_
_entity.id
_entity.type
_entity.pdbx_description
1 polymer ?
#
loop_
_entity_poly.entity_id
_entity_poly.type
_entity_poly.pdbx_seq_one_letter_code
_entity_poly.pdbx_strand_id
1 'polypeptide(L)'
;MIKRLFHTKRQASITGAAIILGAASFLSRIIGIVRDRIFAHQFGAGDILDAYYAAFRAPDLVYNLLIVGALSAGFIPIFLELKEKNTKEAWLVTNSILNMIAIGSLIICTILFIFTPGIIHGIVPGFDTEKQALTVMLSRIMFVSPIILGISSLVSGVLQSYKAFFIYSLTP
;
A
#
# COMPACT_ATOMS: atom_id res chain seq x y z
N MET A 1 16.14 0.23 -19.23
CA MET A 1 15.95 1.41 -18.34
C MET A 1 15.90 1.03 -16.85
N ILE A 2 15.22 -0.07 -16.46
CA ILE A 2 15.10 -0.54 -15.07
C ILE A 2 16.44 -0.91 -14.39
N LYS A 3 17.43 -1.44 -15.15
CA LYS A 3 18.75 -1.83 -14.59
C LYS A 3 19.56 -0.67 -13.97
N ARG A 4 19.29 0.59 -14.35
CA ARG A 4 20.05 1.75 -13.87
C ARG A 4 19.60 2.24 -12.49
N LEU A 5 18.34 1.99 -12.12
CA LEU A 5 17.82 2.32 -10.78
C LEU A 5 18.52 1.50 -9.68
N PHE A 6 18.81 0.22 -9.95
CA PHE A 6 19.52 -0.67 -9.01
C PHE A 6 21.00 -0.33 -8.79
N HIS A 7 21.57 0.64 -9.53
CA HIS A 7 22.96 1.09 -9.38
C HIS A 7 23.13 2.27 -8.41
N THR A 8 22.09 2.66 -7.69
CA THR A 8 22.20 3.65 -6.61
C THR A 8 23.02 3.05 -5.47
N LYS A 9 24.06 3.77 -5.02
CA LYS A 9 25.11 3.33 -4.08
C LYS A 9 24.56 2.36 -3.02
N ARG A 10 25.01 1.10 -3.04
CA ARG A 10 24.78 0.12 -1.97
C ARG A 10 25.13 0.79 -0.64
N GLN A 11 24.16 1.09 0.22
CA GLN A 11 24.46 1.55 1.58
C GLN A 11 25.17 0.40 2.30
N ALA A 12 26.47 0.59 2.54
CA ALA A 12 27.33 -0.43 3.15
C ALA A 12 27.11 -0.57 4.67
N SER A 13 26.44 0.40 5.31
CA SER A 13 26.24 0.44 6.76
C SER A 13 24.76 0.43 7.15
N ILE A 14 24.42 -0.40 8.13
CA ILE A 14 23.10 -0.52 8.76
C ILE A 14 22.63 0.85 9.29
N THR A 15 23.54 1.63 9.87
CA THR A 15 23.24 2.97 10.40
C THR A 15 22.80 3.93 9.29
N GLY A 16 23.44 3.89 8.13
CA GLY A 16 23.06 4.72 6.99
C GLY A 16 21.67 4.39 6.44
N ALA A 17 21.33 3.09 6.37
CA ALA A 17 19.98 2.66 5.99
C ALA A 17 18.94 3.09 7.03
N ALA A 18 19.22 2.92 8.32
CA ALA A 18 18.32 3.31 9.40
C ALA A 18 18.02 4.83 9.39
N ILE A 19 19.03 5.67 9.16
CA ILE A 19 18.85 7.13 9.07
C ILE A 19 17.95 7.50 7.89
N ILE A 20 18.18 6.91 6.71
CA ILE A 20 17.38 7.21 5.51
C ILE A 20 15.92 6.81 5.72
N LEU A 21 15.68 5.60 6.21
CA LEU A 21 14.32 5.09 6.44
C LEU A 21 13.60 5.86 7.55
N GLY A 22 14.32 6.20 8.62
CA GLY A 22 13.82 7.02 9.71
C GLY A 22 13.45 8.43 9.25
N ALA A 23 14.32 9.09 8.49
CA ALA A 23 14.07 10.43 7.94
C ALA A 23 12.89 10.42 6.95
N ALA A 24 12.82 9.44 6.05
CA ALA A 24 11.71 9.31 5.11
C ALA A 24 10.37 9.06 5.82
N SER A 25 10.38 8.18 6.83
CA SER A 25 9.19 7.89 7.65
C SER A 25 8.74 9.11 8.46
N PHE A 26 9.69 9.86 9.04
CA PHE A 26 9.41 11.10 9.73
C PHE A 26 8.81 12.15 8.79
N LEU A 27 9.41 12.34 7.62
CA LEU A 27 8.90 13.29 6.63
C LEU A 27 7.51 12.90 6.13
N SER A 28 7.26 11.61 5.89
CA SER A 28 5.94 11.08 5.52
C SER A 28 4.88 11.40 6.59
N ARG A 29 5.23 11.24 7.89
CA ARG A 29 4.34 11.61 9.00
C ARG A 29 4.08 13.12 9.05
N ILE A 30 5.08 13.96 8.80
CA ILE A 30 4.89 15.42 8.73
C ILE A 30 3.94 15.79 7.60
N ILE A 31 4.10 15.19 6.41
CA ILE A 31 3.19 15.38 5.28
C ILE A 31 1.77 14.93 5.65
N GLY A 32 1.63 13.80 6.34
CA GLY A 32 0.34 13.31 6.85
C GLY A 32 -0.33 14.30 7.80
N ILE A 33 0.41 14.88 8.75
CA ILE A 33 -0.10 15.89 9.68
C ILE A 33 -0.53 17.16 8.91
N VAL A 34 0.24 17.59 7.93
CA VAL A 34 -0.12 18.75 7.09
C VAL A 34 -1.41 18.48 6.32
N ARG A 35 -1.54 17.30 5.71
CA ARG A 35 -2.78 16.86 5.04
C ARG A 35 -3.96 16.89 6.00
N ASP A 36 -3.82 16.29 7.19
CA ASP A 36 -4.90 16.21 8.17
C ASP A 36 -5.31 17.62 8.66
N ARG A 37 -4.34 18.53 8.82
CA ARG A 37 -4.61 19.94 9.13
C ARG A 37 -5.35 20.67 8.01
N ILE A 38 -4.98 20.43 6.75
CA ILE A 38 -5.68 21.01 5.58
C ILE A 38 -7.12 20.52 5.55
N PHE A 39 -7.36 19.22 5.78
CA PHE A 39 -8.70 18.66 5.80
C PHE A 39 -9.53 19.18 6.97
N ALA A 40 -8.97 19.22 8.18
CA ALA A 40 -9.65 19.80 9.33
C ALA A 40 -9.97 21.30 9.13
N HIS A 41 -9.12 22.06 8.43
CA HIS A 41 -9.41 23.45 8.11
C HIS A 41 -10.50 23.58 7.02
N GLN A 42 -10.43 22.80 5.94
CA GLN A 42 -11.36 22.91 4.81
C GLN A 42 -12.75 22.33 5.10
N PHE A 43 -12.81 21.20 5.79
CA PHE A 43 -14.04 20.47 6.05
C PHE A 43 -14.54 20.59 7.49
N GLY A 44 -13.71 21.12 8.40
CA GLY A 44 -13.98 21.12 9.83
C GLY A 44 -13.78 19.73 10.45
N ALA A 45 -13.81 19.66 11.78
CA ALA A 45 -14.04 18.39 12.48
C ALA A 45 -15.54 18.08 12.40
N GLY A 46 -15.96 17.35 11.36
CA GLY A 46 -17.37 17.09 11.08
C GLY A 46 -17.61 15.88 10.17
N ASP A 47 -18.86 15.72 9.72
CA ASP A 47 -19.34 14.49 9.08
C ASP A 47 -18.59 14.07 7.81
N ILE A 48 -18.09 15.03 7.04
CA ILE A 48 -17.31 14.76 5.82
C ILE A 48 -15.99 14.08 6.16
N LEU A 49 -15.30 14.52 7.22
CA LEU A 49 -14.01 13.97 7.63
C LEU A 49 -14.17 12.57 8.21
N ASP A 50 -15.23 12.34 8.99
CA ASP A 50 -15.59 11.02 9.49
C ASP A 50 -15.91 10.05 8.36
N ALA A 51 -16.68 10.48 7.35
CA ALA A 51 -16.97 9.69 6.15
C ALA A 51 -15.69 9.37 5.38
N TYR A 52 -14.78 10.33 5.25
CA TYR A 52 -13.48 10.14 4.62
C TYR A 52 -12.63 9.09 5.35
N TYR A 53 -12.50 9.17 6.68
CA TYR A 53 -11.73 8.19 7.45
C TYR A 53 -12.38 6.81 7.46
N ALA A 54 -13.71 6.74 7.56
CA ALA A 54 -14.45 5.48 7.47
C ALA A 54 -14.28 4.83 6.10
N ALA A 55 -14.21 5.62 5.03
CA ALA A 55 -14.11 5.13 3.66
C ALA A 55 -12.83 4.31 3.40
N PHE A 56 -11.74 4.57 4.12
CA PHE A 56 -10.49 3.81 4.02
C PHE A 56 -10.58 2.40 4.60
N ARG A 57 -11.51 2.12 5.51
CA ARG A 57 -11.55 0.83 6.25
C ARG A 57 -11.61 -0.37 5.31
N ALA A 58 -12.49 -0.34 4.31
CA ALA A 58 -12.67 -1.46 3.40
C ALA A 58 -11.47 -1.67 2.45
N PRO A 59 -10.95 -0.64 1.74
CA PRO A 59 -9.71 -0.78 0.98
C PRO A 59 -8.51 -1.20 1.83
N ASP A 60 -8.36 -0.64 3.02
CA ASP A 60 -7.23 -0.94 3.92
C ASP A 60 -7.26 -2.40 4.40
N LEU A 61 -8.44 -2.96 4.65
CA LEU A 61 -8.60 -4.39 4.98
C LEU A 61 -8.11 -5.28 3.83
N VAL A 62 -8.43 -4.94 2.57
CA VAL A 62 -7.94 -5.67 1.39
C VAL A 62 -6.42 -5.64 1.34
N TYR A 63 -5.83 -4.46 1.51
CA TYR A 63 -4.38 -4.27 1.48
C TYR A 63 -3.69 -5.07 2.59
N ASN A 64 -4.17 -4.99 3.83
CA ASN A 64 -3.56 -5.68 4.96
C ASN A 64 -3.66 -7.22 4.83
N LEU A 65 -4.81 -7.75 4.40
CA LEU A 65 -5.01 -9.20 4.28
C LEU A 65 -4.24 -9.79 3.09
N LEU A 66 -4.34 -9.18 1.91
CA LEU A 66 -3.76 -9.75 0.69
C LEU A 66 -2.29 -9.40 0.53
N ILE A 67 -1.89 -8.18 0.90
CA ILE A 67 -0.56 -7.69 0.61
C ILE A 67 0.36 -7.89 1.79
N VAL A 68 0.08 -7.22 2.91
CA VAL A 68 0.99 -7.22 4.07
C VAL A 68 1.18 -8.65 4.60
N GLY A 69 0.08 -9.39 4.78
CA GLY A 69 0.10 -10.76 5.31
C GLY A 69 0.75 -11.78 4.36
N ALA A 70 0.33 -11.83 3.10
CA ALA A 70 0.77 -12.89 2.18
C ALA A 70 2.14 -12.62 1.54
N LEU A 71 2.47 -11.37 1.18
CA LEU A 71 3.76 -11.06 0.55
C LEU A 71 4.91 -10.96 1.55
N SER A 72 4.75 -10.22 2.64
CA SER A 72 5.87 -9.88 3.51
C SER A 72 6.45 -11.10 4.23
N ALA A 73 5.60 -12.09 4.55
CA ALA A 73 6.00 -13.30 5.24
C ALA A 73 6.71 -14.32 4.32
N GLY A 74 6.39 -14.33 3.03
CA GLY A 74 6.84 -15.39 2.11
C GLY A 74 7.76 -14.94 0.97
N PHE A 75 7.51 -13.76 0.38
CA PHE A 75 8.17 -13.39 -0.88
C PHE A 75 9.66 -13.10 -0.73
N ILE A 76 10.06 -12.29 0.26
CA ILE A 76 11.43 -11.80 0.39
C ILE A 76 12.44 -12.97 0.58
N PRO A 77 12.21 -13.94 1.50
CA PRO A 77 13.11 -15.08 1.67
C PRO A 77 13.20 -15.94 0.40
N ILE A 78 12.06 -16.25 -0.23
CA ILE A 78 12.01 -17.07 -1.46
C ILE A 78 12.75 -16.37 -2.60
N PHE A 79 12.53 -15.06 -2.77
CA PHE A 79 13.20 -14.29 -3.81
C PHE A 79 14.72 -14.26 -3.59
N LEU A 80 15.19 -14.11 -2.35
CA LEU A 80 16.61 -14.15 -2.02
C LEU A 80 17.23 -15.51 -2.36
N GLU A 81 16.59 -16.61 -1.96
CA GLU A 81 17.09 -17.97 -2.24
C GLU A 81 17.15 -18.25 -3.75
N LEU A 82 16.08 -17.93 -4.48
CA LEU A 82 16.03 -18.13 -5.93
C LEU A 82 17.02 -17.23 -6.66
N LYS A 83 17.24 -16.01 -6.19
CA LYS A 83 18.18 -15.08 -6.82
C LYS A 83 19.63 -15.60 -6.76
N GLU A 84 20.01 -16.24 -5.66
CA GLU A 84 21.35 -16.84 -5.50
C GLU A 84 21.56 -18.05 -6.43
N LYS A 85 20.52 -18.85 -6.64
CA LYS A 85 20.57 -20.02 -7.52
C LYS A 85 20.43 -19.66 -9.00
N ASN A 86 19.37 -18.94 -9.34
CA ASN A 86 18.99 -18.58 -10.70
C ASN A 86 18.15 -17.30 -10.74
N THR A 87 18.79 -16.19 -11.12
CA THR A 87 18.12 -14.89 -11.21
C THR A 87 16.91 -14.89 -12.16
N LYS A 88 16.90 -15.71 -13.22
CA LYS A 88 15.73 -15.78 -14.13
C LYS A 88 14.51 -16.37 -13.42
N GLU A 89 14.71 -17.40 -12.61
CA GLU A 89 13.65 -18.06 -11.84
C GLU A 89 13.07 -17.12 -10.78
N ALA A 90 13.92 -16.34 -10.10
CA ALA A 90 13.48 -15.31 -9.16
C ALA A 90 12.56 -14.26 -9.83
N TRP A 91 12.87 -13.85 -11.07
CA TRP A 91 12.02 -12.92 -11.83
C TRP A 91 10.73 -13.56 -12.35
N LEU A 92 10.74 -14.85 -12.70
CA LEU A 92 9.52 -15.57 -13.06
C LEU A 92 8.54 -15.61 -11.87
N VAL A 93 9.03 -15.95 -10.68
CA VAL A 93 8.21 -15.93 -9.45
C VAL A 93 7.70 -14.53 -9.14
N THR A 94 8.56 -13.51 -9.25
CA THR A 94 8.16 -12.11 -9.05
C THR A 94 7.05 -11.69 -10.00
N ASN A 95 7.14 -12.05 -11.28
CA ASN A 95 6.10 -11.74 -12.27
C ASN A 95 4.79 -12.48 -11.99
N SER A 96 4.86 -13.76 -11.59
CA SER A 96 3.68 -14.53 -11.21
C SER A 96 2.96 -13.91 -10.00
N ILE A 97 3.73 -13.49 -8.99
CA ILE A 97 3.18 -12.82 -7.80
C ILE A 97 2.62 -11.44 -8.16
N LEU A 98 3.31 -10.68 -9.02
CA LEU A 98 2.80 -9.40 -9.52
C LEU A 98 1.43 -9.55 -10.19
N ASN A 99 1.30 -10.54 -11.08
CA ASN A 99 0.04 -10.84 -11.74
C ASN A 99 -1.03 -11.29 -10.74
N MET A 100 -0.67 -12.11 -9.76
CA MET A 100 -1.59 -12.55 -8.70
C MET A 100 -2.09 -11.36 -7.87
N ILE A 101 -1.22 -10.43 -7.49
CA ILE A 101 -1.60 -9.20 -6.78
C ILE A 101 -2.51 -8.34 -7.65
N ALA A 102 -2.10 -8.06 -8.89
CA ALA A 102 -2.82 -7.14 -9.76
C ALA A 102 -4.22 -7.69 -10.09
N ILE A 103 -4.30 -8.94 -10.54
CA ILE A 103 -5.56 -9.58 -10.93
C ILE A 103 -6.39 -9.93 -9.69
N GLY A 104 -5.79 -10.50 -8.65
CA GLY A 104 -6.49 -10.88 -7.42
C GLY A 104 -7.07 -9.67 -6.70
N SER A 105 -6.28 -8.60 -6.55
CA SER A 105 -6.77 -7.36 -5.94
C SER A 105 -7.84 -6.70 -6.82
N LEU A 106 -7.71 -6.74 -8.16
CA LEU A 106 -8.73 -6.22 -9.06
C LEU A 106 -10.07 -6.97 -8.92
N ILE A 107 -10.04 -8.30 -8.90
CA ILE A 107 -11.24 -9.12 -8.71
C ILE A 107 -11.89 -8.82 -7.36
N ILE A 108 -11.12 -8.84 -6.28
CA ILE A 108 -11.62 -8.60 -4.93
C ILE A 108 -12.17 -7.18 -4.81
N CYS A 109 -11.44 -6.17 -5.29
CA CYS A 109 -11.92 -4.78 -5.28
C CYS A 109 -13.18 -4.59 -6.12
N THR A 110 -13.32 -5.29 -7.25
CA THR A 110 -14.55 -5.24 -8.08
C THR A 110 -15.74 -5.85 -7.33
N ILE A 111 -15.55 -6.98 -6.66
CA ILE A 111 -16.59 -7.58 -5.81
C ILE A 111 -16.98 -6.61 -4.70
N LEU A 112 -16.00 -6.08 -3.96
CA LEU A 112 -16.25 -5.15 -2.85
C LEU A 112 -16.87 -3.83 -3.32
N PHE A 113 -16.58 -3.36 -4.53
CA PHE A 113 -17.21 -2.18 -5.14
C PHE A 113 -18.73 -2.34 -5.29
N ILE A 114 -19.18 -3.54 -5.64
CA ILE A 114 -20.61 -3.87 -5.77
C ILE A 114 -21.24 -3.94 -4.39
N PHE A 115 -20.60 -4.65 -3.45
CA PHE A 115 -21.11 -4.84 -2.08
C PHE A 115 -20.82 -3.68 -1.10
N THR A 116 -20.20 -2.59 -1.56
CA THR A 116 -19.79 -1.46 -0.72
C THR A 116 -20.92 -0.92 0.17
N PRO A 117 -22.17 -0.73 -0.32
CA PRO A 117 -23.25 -0.23 0.53
C PRO A 117 -23.50 -1.09 1.78
N GLY A 118 -23.53 -2.42 1.61
CA GLY A 118 -23.73 -3.34 2.74
C GLY A 118 -22.53 -3.39 3.68
N ILE A 119 -21.31 -3.34 3.13
CA ILE A 119 -20.08 -3.31 3.93
C ILE A 119 -20.03 -2.06 4.79
N ILE A 120 -20.27 -0.89 4.20
CA ILE A 120 -20.23 0.39 4.93
C ILE A 120 -21.33 0.46 5.98
N HIS A 121 -22.53 -0.03 5.69
CA HIS A 121 -23.59 -0.11 6.69
C HIS A 121 -23.17 -0.94 7.93
N GLY A 122 -22.42 -2.02 7.72
CA GLY A 122 -21.87 -2.84 8.82
C GLY A 122 -20.70 -2.19 9.56
N ILE A 123 -19.86 -1.40 8.88
CA ILE A 123 -18.70 -0.73 9.49
C ILE A 123 -19.12 0.50 10.30
N VAL A 124 -20.10 1.27 9.82
CA VAL A 124 -20.55 2.54 10.42
C VAL A 124 -22.09 2.58 10.55
N PRO A 125 -22.71 1.71 11.37
CA PRO A 125 -24.16 1.65 11.50
C PRO A 125 -24.77 2.93 12.09
N GLY A 126 -23.98 3.75 12.79
CA GLY A 126 -24.43 5.01 13.39
C GLY A 126 -24.40 6.23 12.45
N PHE A 127 -23.96 6.08 11.20
CA PHE A 127 -24.01 7.17 10.21
C PHE A 127 -25.42 7.30 9.64
N ASP A 128 -25.86 8.54 9.41
CA ASP A 128 -27.10 8.80 8.68
C ASP A 128 -27.00 8.38 7.20
N THR A 129 -28.13 8.40 6.50
CA THR A 129 -28.21 7.95 5.11
C THR A 129 -27.29 8.74 4.17
N GLU A 130 -27.15 10.04 4.39
CA GLU A 130 -26.33 10.93 3.54
C GLU A 130 -24.84 10.68 3.76
N LYS A 131 -24.39 10.57 5.01
CA LYS A 131 -23.02 10.25 5.39
C LYS A 131 -22.63 8.83 4.97
N GLN A 132 -23.54 7.86 5.04
CA GLN A 132 -23.32 6.52 4.49
C GLN A 132 -23.14 6.56 2.97
N ALA A 133 -23.99 7.29 2.24
CA ALA A 133 -23.87 7.42 0.78
C ALA A 133 -22.53 8.08 0.38
N LEU A 134 -22.10 9.11 1.10
CA LEU A 134 -20.80 9.74 0.91
C LEU A 134 -19.65 8.76 1.16
N THR A 135 -19.71 8.01 2.26
CA THR A 135 -18.69 7.00 2.61
C THR A 135 -18.59 5.92 1.55
N VAL A 136 -19.73 5.42 1.03
CA VAL A 136 -19.77 4.43 -0.06
C VAL A 136 -19.09 4.97 -1.33
N MET A 137 -19.39 6.21 -1.71
CA MET A 137 -18.79 6.84 -2.89
C MET A 137 -17.27 6.98 -2.73
N LEU A 138 -16.81 7.46 -1.57
CA LEU A 138 -15.39 7.61 -1.28
C LEU A 138 -14.66 6.25 -1.26
N SER A 139 -15.23 5.23 -0.61
CA SER A 139 -14.65 3.88 -0.58
C SER A 139 -14.49 3.30 -1.99
N ARG A 140 -15.49 3.51 -2.85
CA ARG A 140 -15.47 3.06 -4.25
C ARG A 140 -14.29 3.66 -5.03
N ILE A 141 -14.03 4.95 -4.84
CA ILE A 141 -12.87 5.62 -5.43
C ILE A 141 -11.57 5.04 -4.86
N MET A 142 -11.53 4.79 -3.54
CA MET A 142 -10.34 4.34 -2.84
C MET A 142 -9.96 2.88 -3.12
N PHE A 143 -10.84 2.04 -3.68
CA PHE A 143 -10.50 0.65 -4.04
C PHE A 143 -9.42 0.52 -5.11
N VAL A 144 -9.01 1.60 -5.78
CA VAL A 144 -7.81 1.59 -6.62
C VAL A 144 -6.52 1.48 -5.80
N SER A 145 -6.54 1.92 -4.53
CA SER A 145 -5.34 2.01 -3.69
C SER A 145 -4.70 0.66 -3.37
N PRO A 146 -5.42 -0.43 -3.02
CA PRO A 146 -4.79 -1.70 -2.68
C PRO A 146 -4.05 -2.32 -3.88
N ILE A 147 -4.49 -2.05 -5.11
CA ILE A 147 -3.81 -2.50 -6.34
C ILE A 147 -2.46 -1.79 -6.47
N ILE A 148 -2.46 -0.46 -6.37
CA ILE A 148 -1.25 0.35 -6.50
C ILE A 148 -0.25 0.04 -5.36
N LEU A 149 -0.74 0.03 -4.13
CA LEU A 149 0.08 -0.25 -2.95
C LEU A 149 0.56 -1.71 -2.92
N GLY A 150 -0.24 -2.65 -3.43
CA GLY A 150 0.16 -4.04 -3.59
C GLY A 150 1.35 -4.21 -4.53
N ILE A 151 1.30 -3.55 -5.70
CA ILE A 151 2.41 -3.53 -6.65
C ILE A 151 3.64 -2.84 -6.03
N SER A 152 3.43 -1.69 -5.37
CA SER A 152 4.49 -0.97 -4.64
C SER A 152 5.18 -1.87 -3.62
N SER A 153 4.41 -2.64 -2.84
CA SER A 153 4.91 -3.55 -1.81
C SER A 153 5.77 -4.67 -2.37
N LEU A 154 5.40 -5.24 -3.52
CA LEU A 154 6.23 -6.25 -4.19
C LEU A 154 7.56 -5.63 -4.67
N VAL A 155 7.52 -4.47 -5.32
CA VAL A 155 8.72 -3.74 -5.77
C VAL A 155 9.61 -3.39 -4.57
N SER A 156 9.00 -2.98 -3.47
CA SER A 156 9.65 -2.74 -2.18
C SER A 156 10.37 -3.97 -1.65
N GLY A 157 9.73 -5.15 -1.67
CA GLY A 157 10.36 -6.40 -1.28
C GLY A 157 11.58 -6.75 -2.13
N VAL A 158 11.50 -6.50 -3.44
CA VAL A 158 12.66 -6.65 -4.34
C VAL A 158 13.76 -5.64 -3.97
N LEU A 159 13.45 -4.36 -3.79
CA LEU A 159 14.45 -3.35 -3.45
C LEU A 159 15.15 -3.63 -2.11
N GLN A 160 14.40 -4.11 -1.11
CA GLN A 160 14.94 -4.53 0.18
C GLN A 160 15.92 -5.71 0.02
N SER A 161 15.59 -6.70 -0.79
CA SER A 161 16.49 -7.84 -1.09
C SER A 161 17.72 -7.47 -1.93
N TYR A 162 17.72 -6.30 -2.59
CA TYR A 162 18.92 -5.69 -3.19
C TYR A 162 19.66 -4.72 -2.27
N LYS A 163 19.17 -4.46 -1.05
CA LYS A 163 19.69 -3.44 -0.11
C LYS A 163 19.66 -2.02 -0.70
N ALA A 164 18.71 -1.74 -1.60
CA ALA A 164 18.54 -0.44 -2.25
C ALA A 164 17.63 0.49 -1.42
N PHE A 165 18.01 0.75 -0.17
CA PHE A 165 17.15 1.40 0.83
C PHE A 165 16.74 2.83 0.50
N PHE A 166 17.56 3.58 -0.25
CA PHE A 166 17.20 4.93 -0.69
C PHE A 166 15.99 4.91 -1.65
N ILE A 167 16.00 4.06 -2.67
CA ILE A 167 14.88 3.95 -3.61
C ILE A 167 13.68 3.34 -2.91
N TYR A 168 13.90 2.35 -2.04
CA TYR A 168 12.84 1.80 -1.20
C TYR A 168 12.17 2.87 -0.33
N SER A 169 12.91 3.86 0.18
CA SER A 169 12.31 4.95 0.96
C SER A 169 11.38 5.88 0.17
N LEU A 170 11.41 5.80 -1.17
CA LEU A 170 10.59 6.60 -2.08
C LEU A 170 9.38 5.82 -2.63
N THR A 171 9.28 4.51 -2.36
CA THR A 171 8.11 3.75 -2.78
C THR A 171 6.89 4.22 -1.99
N PRO A 172 5.73 4.41 -2.64
CA PRO A 172 4.49 4.78 -1.98
C PRO A 172 3.97 3.70 -1.04
#